data_AF-A0A534J995-F1
#
_entry.id   AF-A0A534J995-F1
#
_cell.length_a   1.000
_cell.length_b   1.000
_cell.length_c   1.000
_cell.angle_alpha   90.00
_cell.angle_beta   90.00
_cell.angle_gamma   90.00
#
_symmetry.space_group_name_H-M   'P 1'
#
loop_
_entity.id
_entity.type
_entity.pdbx_description
1 polymer ?
#
loop_
_entity_poly.entity_id
_entity_poly.type
_entity_poly.pdbx_seq_one_letter_code
_entity_poly.pdbx_strand_id
1 'polypeptide(L)'
;MASGRGIGFLKATKERRVEDAIARSESIITVLRLGDIDLSVPEALVQGAKRAFRERNYTHAIAAARSAERIALILEDGYNAYAKALEELRARREEIDRFGIPVDGIDAATKRAEARIAVGVWEDGIEIPDYASARAIVDEAERGGKELVEKAAIAANAVFMAELAIEALVTVPGPKDRDVFEKGGADALESSLEGATRRLALRDYDQATRVAKDIEARANRLRAQFIEATETLAATSAVLGELRDRGVSTGRLGSQLAIARDVLHRGVIDPAAGMARRLFEDARTLGDGHTKAS
;
A
#
# COMPACT_ATOMS: atom_id res chain seq x y z
N MET A 1 56.34 -62.49 3.58
CA MET A 1 55.54 -61.96 2.46
C MET A 1 54.14 -61.64 2.96
N ALA A 2 53.81 -60.37 3.21
CA ALA A 2 52.45 -59.93 3.60
C ALA A 2 52.21 -58.42 3.39
N SER A 3 52.79 -57.79 2.35
CA SER A 3 52.67 -56.33 2.13
C SER A 3 51.82 -55.91 0.93
N GLY A 4 51.23 -56.84 0.18
CA GLY A 4 50.44 -56.54 -1.04
C GLY A 4 48.93 -56.36 -0.84
N ARG A 5 48.35 -56.84 0.27
CA ARG A 5 46.88 -56.92 0.44
C ARG A 5 46.24 -55.61 0.93
N GLY A 6 46.94 -54.80 1.72
CA GLY A 6 46.43 -53.54 2.29
C GLY A 6 46.35 -52.38 1.29
N ILE A 7 47.30 -52.30 0.34
CA ILE A 7 47.36 -51.24 -0.67
C ILE A 7 46.24 -51.41 -1.71
N GLY A 8 45.89 -52.65 -2.05
CA GLY A 8 44.79 -52.96 -2.98
C GLY A 8 43.40 -52.63 -2.40
N PHE A 9 43.17 -52.93 -1.12
CA PHE A 9 41.91 -52.61 -0.44
C PHE A 9 41.66 -51.09 -0.37
N LEU A 10 42.65 -50.31 0.08
CA LEU A 10 42.54 -48.84 0.16
C LEU A 10 42.33 -48.19 -1.22
N LYS A 11 42.95 -48.74 -2.27
CA LYS A 11 42.77 -48.27 -3.65
C LYS A 11 41.35 -48.55 -4.16
N ALA A 12 40.84 -49.76 -3.93
CA ALA A 12 39.48 -50.14 -4.30
C ALA A 12 38.42 -49.33 -3.53
N THR A 13 38.65 -49.02 -2.25
CA THR A 13 37.75 -48.15 -1.47
C THR A 13 37.76 -46.70 -1.98
N LYS A 14 38.94 -46.18 -2.37
CA LYS A 14 39.07 -44.82 -2.92
C LYS A 14 38.38 -44.70 -4.29
N GLU A 15 38.54 -45.70 -5.14
CA GLU A 15 37.90 -45.80 -6.45
C GLU A 15 36.37 -45.80 -6.34
N ARG A 16 35.81 -46.71 -5.53
CA ARG A 16 34.36 -46.78 -5.27
C ARG A 16 33.81 -45.47 -4.71
N ARG A 17 34.53 -44.82 -3.78
CA ARG A 17 34.10 -43.54 -3.21
C ARG A 17 34.01 -42.41 -4.25
N VAL A 18 34.88 -42.44 -5.27
CA VAL A 18 34.86 -41.47 -6.36
C VAL A 18 33.71 -41.78 -7.32
N GLU A 19 33.50 -43.05 -7.66
CA GLU A 19 32.35 -43.47 -8.48
C GLU A 19 31.02 -43.06 -7.83
N ASP A 20 30.85 -43.34 -6.54
CA ASP A 20 29.67 -42.95 -5.78
C ASP A 20 29.48 -41.42 -5.78
N ALA A 21 30.57 -40.65 -5.71
CA ALA A 21 30.49 -39.19 -5.74
C ALA A 21 30.08 -38.65 -7.11
N ILE A 22 30.66 -39.18 -8.19
CA ILE A 22 30.29 -38.81 -9.55
C ILE A 22 28.82 -39.16 -9.80
N ALA A 23 28.39 -40.37 -9.45
CA ALA A 23 27.01 -40.82 -9.64
C ALA A 23 26.00 -39.96 -8.87
N ARG A 24 26.32 -39.53 -7.64
CA ARG A 24 25.47 -38.60 -6.88
C ARG A 24 25.36 -37.24 -7.57
N SER A 25 26.47 -36.64 -7.97
CA SER A 25 26.46 -35.36 -8.68
C SER A 25 25.66 -35.42 -9.97
N GLU A 26 25.78 -36.51 -10.73
CA GLU A 26 25.00 -36.76 -11.94
C GLU A 26 23.50 -36.88 -11.67
N SER A 27 23.14 -37.60 -10.60
CA SER A 27 21.75 -37.76 -10.19
C SER A 27 21.12 -36.39 -9.85
N ILE A 28 21.84 -35.55 -9.10
CA ILE A 28 21.36 -34.19 -8.76
C ILE A 28 21.16 -33.37 -10.03
N ILE A 29 22.17 -33.29 -10.90
CA ILE A 29 22.08 -32.53 -12.16
C ILE A 29 20.91 -33.04 -13.01
N THR A 30 20.69 -34.35 -13.07
CA THR A 30 19.59 -34.95 -13.85
C THR A 30 18.21 -34.52 -13.32
N VAL A 31 18.05 -34.42 -12.00
CA VAL A 31 16.81 -33.91 -11.39
C VAL A 31 16.64 -32.43 -11.70
N LEU A 32 17.69 -31.63 -11.56
CA LEU A 32 17.65 -30.18 -11.78
C LEU A 32 17.42 -29.77 -13.24
N ARG A 33 17.80 -30.62 -14.20
CA ARG A 33 17.55 -30.40 -15.65
C ARG A 33 16.08 -30.28 -16.01
N LEU A 34 15.16 -30.67 -15.12
CA LEU A 34 13.73 -30.51 -15.33
C LEU A 34 13.25 -29.06 -15.14
N GLY A 35 14.08 -28.17 -14.59
CA GLY A 35 13.81 -26.73 -14.46
C GLY A 35 14.72 -25.87 -15.35
N ASP A 36 14.50 -24.55 -15.33
CA ASP A 36 15.26 -23.56 -16.12
C ASP A 36 16.56 -23.10 -15.43
N ILE A 37 17.17 -23.96 -14.61
CA ILE A 37 18.43 -23.66 -13.92
C ILE A 37 19.59 -23.80 -14.93
N ASP A 38 20.50 -22.82 -14.97
CA ASP A 38 21.74 -22.99 -15.74
C ASP A 38 22.69 -23.95 -15.02
N LEU A 39 22.80 -25.17 -15.57
CA LEU A 39 23.61 -26.26 -15.04
C LEU A 39 24.94 -26.44 -15.77
N SER A 40 25.32 -25.52 -16.67
CA SER A 40 26.53 -25.62 -17.49
C SER A 40 27.80 -25.84 -16.66
N VAL A 41 27.91 -25.15 -15.53
CA VAL A 41 29.04 -25.24 -14.61
C VAL A 41 29.09 -26.58 -13.84
N PRO A 42 28.04 -27.02 -13.11
CA PRO A 42 28.00 -28.35 -12.53
C PRO A 42 28.28 -29.48 -13.54
N GLU A 43 27.76 -29.37 -14.75
CA GLU A 43 27.98 -30.36 -15.82
C GLU A 43 29.45 -30.42 -16.22
N ALA A 44 30.10 -29.28 -16.42
CA ALA A 44 31.52 -29.21 -16.73
C ALA A 44 32.38 -29.83 -15.61
N LEU A 45 32.03 -29.59 -14.35
CA LEU A 45 32.73 -30.15 -13.19
C LEU A 45 32.59 -31.68 -13.10
N VAL A 46 31.40 -32.23 -13.37
CA VAL A 46 31.20 -33.69 -13.46
C VAL A 46 32.01 -34.30 -14.60
N GLN A 47 32.06 -33.66 -15.76
CA GLN A 47 32.90 -34.12 -16.87
C GLN A 47 34.40 -34.07 -16.53
N GLY A 48 34.84 -33.04 -15.81
CA GLY A 48 36.18 -32.95 -15.23
C GLY A 48 36.48 -34.09 -14.26
N ALA A 49 35.52 -34.41 -13.36
CA ALA A 49 35.64 -35.51 -12.41
C ALA A 49 35.80 -36.87 -13.12
N LYS A 50 34.98 -37.13 -14.15
CA LYS A 50 35.07 -38.35 -14.97
C LYS A 50 36.40 -38.47 -15.72
N ARG A 51 36.95 -37.35 -16.21
CA ARG A 51 38.26 -37.33 -16.87
C ARG A 51 39.37 -37.67 -15.88
N ALA A 52 39.40 -36.99 -14.73
CA ALA A 52 40.37 -37.26 -13.67
C ALA A 52 40.25 -38.71 -13.13
N PHE A 53 39.05 -39.26 -13.08
CA PHE A 53 38.84 -40.67 -12.71
C PHE A 53 39.47 -41.64 -13.71
N ARG A 54 39.27 -41.42 -15.02
CA ARG A 54 39.91 -42.22 -16.09
C ARG A 54 41.44 -42.16 -16.03
N GLU A 55 41.99 -41.01 -15.64
CA GLU A 55 43.43 -40.80 -15.44
C GLU A 55 43.95 -41.37 -14.11
N ARG A 56 43.09 -42.03 -13.32
CA ARG A 56 43.38 -42.53 -11.95
C ARG A 56 43.81 -41.42 -10.98
N ASN A 57 43.51 -40.17 -11.30
CA ASN A 57 43.70 -39.02 -10.42
C ASN A 57 42.50 -38.87 -9.47
N TYR A 58 42.35 -39.84 -8.57
CA TYR A 58 41.20 -39.96 -7.67
C TYR A 58 41.03 -38.75 -6.74
N THR A 59 42.09 -38.01 -6.44
CA THR A 59 42.04 -36.82 -5.57
C THR A 59 41.38 -35.64 -6.28
N HIS A 60 41.75 -35.38 -7.54
CA HIS A 60 41.06 -34.35 -8.33
C HIS A 60 39.64 -34.78 -8.71
N ALA A 61 39.42 -36.06 -9.00
CA ALA A 61 38.10 -36.58 -9.34
C ALA A 61 37.07 -36.39 -8.21
N ILE A 62 37.42 -36.74 -6.96
CA ILE A 62 36.51 -36.55 -5.82
C ILE A 62 36.29 -35.07 -5.50
N ALA A 63 37.31 -34.23 -5.68
CA ALA A 63 37.19 -32.79 -5.46
C ALA A 63 36.24 -32.15 -6.48
N ALA A 64 36.41 -32.46 -7.77
CA ALA A 64 35.55 -31.97 -8.85
C ALA A 64 34.09 -32.44 -8.70
N ALA A 65 33.86 -33.72 -8.36
CA ALA A 65 32.51 -34.23 -8.12
C ALA A 65 31.81 -33.51 -6.94
N ARG A 66 32.52 -33.33 -5.81
CA ARG A 66 31.98 -32.58 -4.67
C ARG A 66 31.73 -31.12 -4.96
N SER A 67 32.58 -30.49 -5.79
CA SER A 67 32.37 -29.13 -6.25
C SER A 67 31.11 -29.04 -7.12
N ALA A 68 30.92 -30.00 -8.04
CA ALA A 68 29.72 -30.07 -8.88
C ALA A 68 28.44 -30.20 -8.05
N GLU A 69 28.44 -31.11 -7.07
CA GLU A 69 27.32 -31.32 -6.15
C GLU A 69 26.99 -30.03 -5.37
N ARG A 70 28.01 -29.38 -4.79
CA ARG A 70 27.79 -28.15 -4.02
C ARG A 70 27.26 -27.00 -4.88
N ILE A 71 27.87 -26.77 -6.04
CA ILE A 71 27.45 -25.69 -6.94
C ILE A 71 26.04 -25.96 -7.47
N ALA A 72 25.69 -27.20 -7.79
CA ALA A 72 24.34 -27.57 -8.20
C ALA A 72 23.30 -27.22 -7.12
N LEU A 73 23.58 -27.52 -5.85
CA LEU A 73 22.69 -27.18 -4.74
C LEU A 73 22.57 -25.66 -4.53
N ILE A 74 23.68 -24.91 -4.61
CA ILE A 74 23.66 -23.44 -4.52
C ILE A 74 22.79 -22.85 -5.63
N LEU A 75 22.90 -23.37 -6.85
CA LEU A 75 22.12 -22.92 -8.00
C LEU A 75 20.64 -23.28 -7.87
N GLU A 76 20.32 -24.47 -7.39
CA GLU A 76 18.94 -24.86 -7.11
C GLU A 76 18.29 -23.93 -6.08
N ASP A 77 18.92 -23.76 -4.92
CA ASP A 77 18.40 -22.91 -3.84
C ASP A 77 18.26 -21.45 -4.30
N GLY A 78 19.30 -20.94 -4.98
CA GLY A 78 19.33 -19.57 -5.51
C GLY A 78 18.24 -19.35 -6.57
N TYR A 79 18.13 -20.24 -7.55
CA TYR A 79 17.13 -20.16 -8.61
C TYR A 79 15.72 -20.25 -8.06
N ASN A 80 15.42 -21.22 -7.18
CA ASN A 80 14.09 -21.40 -6.61
C ASN A 80 13.65 -20.16 -5.82
N ALA A 81 14.57 -19.57 -5.04
CA ALA A 81 14.32 -18.35 -4.31
C ALA A 81 14.07 -17.15 -5.24
N TYR A 82 14.85 -17.02 -6.31
CA TYR A 82 14.67 -15.98 -7.33
C TYR A 82 13.35 -16.14 -8.10
N ALA A 83 13.04 -17.35 -8.57
CA ALA A 83 11.82 -17.66 -9.32
C ALA A 83 10.57 -17.33 -8.51
N LYS A 84 10.57 -17.67 -7.21
CA LYS A 84 9.50 -17.29 -6.29
C LYS A 84 9.34 -15.77 -6.18
N ALA A 85 10.43 -15.05 -5.96
CA ALA A 85 10.40 -13.58 -5.87
C ALA A 85 9.91 -12.95 -7.18
N LEU A 86 10.28 -13.52 -8.33
CA LEU A 86 9.85 -13.04 -9.63
C LEU A 86 8.34 -13.23 -9.86
N GLU A 87 7.78 -14.36 -9.43
CA GLU A 87 6.33 -14.58 -9.44
C GLU A 87 5.59 -13.58 -8.56
N GLU A 88 6.11 -13.30 -7.36
CA GLU A 88 5.54 -12.28 -6.46
C GLU A 88 5.58 -10.88 -7.10
N LEU A 89 6.70 -10.52 -7.77
CA LEU A 89 6.81 -9.26 -8.51
C LEU A 89 5.85 -9.20 -9.72
N ARG A 90 5.62 -10.32 -10.42
CA ARG A 90 4.65 -10.38 -11.54
C ARG A 90 3.22 -10.18 -11.05
N ALA A 91 2.83 -10.82 -9.95
CA ALA A 91 1.53 -10.59 -9.32
C ALA A 91 1.38 -9.12 -8.89
N ARG A 92 2.44 -8.53 -8.32
CA ARG A 92 2.47 -7.10 -7.96
C ARG A 92 2.33 -6.19 -9.19
N ARG A 93 2.96 -6.54 -10.32
CA ARG A 93 2.84 -5.81 -11.59
C ARG A 93 1.39 -5.76 -12.07
N GLU A 94 0.69 -6.88 -12.06
CA GLU A 94 -0.73 -6.96 -12.43
C GLU A 94 -1.62 -6.15 -11.48
N GLU A 95 -1.29 -6.13 -10.20
CA GLU A 95 -1.99 -5.29 -9.24
C GLU A 95 -1.79 -3.79 -9.51
N ILE A 96 -0.55 -3.35 -9.73
CA ILE A 96 -0.22 -1.96 -10.06
C ILE A 96 -0.90 -1.50 -11.37
N ASP A 97 -0.92 -2.36 -12.39
CA ASP A 97 -1.57 -2.08 -13.65
C ASP A 97 -3.09 -1.87 -13.50
N ARG A 98 -3.75 -2.65 -12.63
CA ARG A 98 -5.17 -2.45 -12.28
C ARG A 98 -5.45 -1.09 -11.65
N PHE A 99 -4.48 -0.49 -10.97
CA PHE A 99 -4.58 0.88 -10.45
C PHE A 99 -4.23 1.96 -11.48
N GLY A 100 -3.94 1.59 -12.73
CA GLY A 100 -3.53 2.53 -13.79
C GLY A 100 -2.15 3.16 -13.53
N ILE A 101 -1.33 2.50 -12.72
CA ILE A 101 0.00 2.97 -12.35
C ILE A 101 1.02 2.36 -13.33
N PRO A 102 1.98 3.14 -13.87
CA PRO A 102 2.97 2.65 -14.81
C PRO A 102 3.86 1.60 -14.18
N VAL A 103 4.08 0.55 -14.95
CA VAL A 103 4.87 -0.61 -14.56
C VAL A 103 6.31 -0.53 -15.06
N ASP A 104 6.72 0.58 -15.68
CA ASP A 104 8.07 0.77 -16.25
C ASP A 104 9.19 0.50 -15.22
N GLY A 105 8.98 0.92 -13.97
CA GLY A 105 9.93 0.68 -12.87
C GLY A 105 10.08 -0.80 -12.53
N ILE A 106 8.98 -1.56 -12.55
CA ILE A 106 8.98 -3.02 -12.35
C ILE A 106 9.63 -3.72 -13.54
N ASP A 107 9.26 -3.36 -14.76
CA ASP A 107 9.81 -3.95 -15.98
C ASP A 107 11.32 -3.68 -16.09
N ALA A 108 11.78 -2.50 -15.68
CA ALA A 108 13.20 -2.18 -15.56
C ALA A 108 13.91 -2.98 -14.46
N ALA A 109 13.24 -3.27 -13.33
CA ALA A 109 13.81 -4.10 -12.27
C ALA A 109 14.01 -5.55 -12.74
N THR A 110 13.03 -6.13 -13.44
CA THR A 110 13.15 -7.47 -14.04
C THR A 110 14.33 -7.55 -15.00
N LYS A 111 14.47 -6.58 -15.92
CA LYS A 111 15.60 -6.53 -16.85
C LYS A 111 16.95 -6.37 -16.14
N ARG A 112 17.01 -5.57 -15.07
CA ARG A 112 18.23 -5.43 -14.25
C ARG A 112 18.58 -6.74 -13.54
N ALA A 113 17.59 -7.47 -13.04
CA ALA A 113 17.79 -8.76 -12.40
C ALA A 113 18.33 -9.80 -13.41
N GLU A 114 17.72 -9.89 -14.60
CA GLU A 114 18.20 -10.76 -15.69
C GLU A 114 19.64 -10.43 -16.11
N ALA A 115 19.96 -9.15 -16.28
CA ALA A 115 21.32 -8.71 -16.57
C ALA A 115 22.29 -9.08 -15.44
N ARG A 116 21.83 -9.03 -14.18
CA ARG A 116 22.66 -9.40 -13.02
C ARG A 116 22.96 -10.91 -12.98
N ILE A 117 21.97 -11.75 -13.30
CA ILE A 117 22.16 -13.21 -13.42
C ILE A 117 23.26 -13.50 -14.45
N ALA A 118 23.21 -12.83 -15.61
CA ALA A 118 24.16 -13.01 -16.70
C ALA A 118 25.59 -12.53 -16.39
N VAL A 119 25.76 -11.56 -15.47
CA VAL A 119 27.08 -11.11 -15.01
C VAL A 119 27.76 -12.15 -14.13
N GLY A 120 26.99 -12.96 -13.41
CA GLY A 120 27.51 -14.01 -12.53
C GLY A 120 28.21 -13.50 -11.26
N VAL A 121 28.59 -14.47 -10.42
CA VAL A 121 29.31 -14.29 -9.16
C VAL A 121 30.34 -15.41 -9.01
N TRP A 122 31.43 -15.11 -8.32
CA TRP A 122 32.49 -16.08 -8.05
C TRP A 122 32.20 -16.85 -6.76
N GLU A 123 32.04 -18.17 -6.87
CA GLU A 123 31.92 -19.11 -5.76
C GLU A 123 33.03 -20.15 -5.82
N ASP A 124 33.85 -20.24 -4.78
CA ASP A 124 35.01 -21.15 -4.71
C ASP A 124 35.94 -21.07 -5.95
N GLY A 125 36.08 -19.87 -6.55
CA GLY A 125 36.89 -19.65 -7.75
C GLY A 125 36.25 -20.13 -9.06
N ILE A 126 34.93 -20.36 -9.05
CA ILE A 126 34.11 -20.73 -10.19
C ILE A 126 33.05 -19.66 -10.38
N GLU A 127 32.90 -19.15 -11.60
CA GLU A 127 31.85 -18.20 -11.93
C GLU A 127 30.52 -18.93 -12.14
N ILE A 128 29.48 -18.49 -11.44
CA ILE A 128 28.13 -19.05 -11.49
C ILE A 128 27.08 -17.94 -11.62
N PRO A 129 25.87 -18.21 -12.13
CA PRO A 129 24.78 -17.24 -12.17
C PRO A 129 24.47 -16.59 -10.80
N ASP A 130 24.35 -15.26 -10.76
CA ASP A 130 24.10 -14.49 -9.53
C ASP A 130 22.61 -14.33 -9.23
N TYR A 131 21.96 -15.45 -8.88
CA TYR A 131 20.54 -15.45 -8.50
C TYR A 131 20.27 -14.70 -7.19
N ALA A 132 21.25 -14.65 -6.27
CA ALA A 132 21.09 -13.98 -4.98
C ALA A 132 20.94 -12.47 -5.13
N SER A 133 21.82 -11.82 -5.92
CA SER A 133 21.72 -10.38 -6.17
C SER A 133 20.53 -10.04 -7.08
N ALA A 134 20.23 -10.90 -8.06
CA ALA A 134 19.05 -10.74 -8.91
C ALA A 134 17.75 -10.77 -8.10
N ARG A 135 17.65 -11.71 -7.14
CA ARG A 135 16.53 -11.75 -6.20
C ARG A 135 16.44 -10.47 -5.37
N ALA A 136 17.55 -9.95 -4.85
CA ALA A 136 17.51 -8.72 -4.05
C ALA A 136 16.92 -7.53 -4.83
N ILE A 137 17.23 -7.43 -6.14
CA ILE A 137 16.67 -6.40 -7.03
C ILE A 137 15.14 -6.58 -7.18
N VAL A 138 14.69 -7.81 -7.38
CA VAL A 138 13.27 -8.16 -7.54
C VAL A 138 12.51 -7.92 -6.22
N ASP A 139 13.04 -8.37 -5.09
CA ASP A 139 12.45 -8.18 -3.75
C ASP A 139 12.32 -6.69 -3.38
N GLU A 140 13.31 -5.86 -3.76
CA GLU A 140 13.23 -4.41 -3.56
C GLU A 140 12.13 -3.77 -4.42
N ALA A 141 12.03 -4.17 -5.69
CA ALA A 141 11.00 -3.69 -6.60
C ALA A 141 9.59 -4.12 -6.17
N GLU A 142 9.44 -5.35 -5.66
CA GLU A 142 8.17 -5.85 -5.11
C GLU A 142 7.73 -5.00 -3.93
N ARG A 143 8.65 -4.76 -2.97
CA ARG A 143 8.36 -3.96 -1.78
C ARG A 143 7.95 -2.54 -2.13
N GLY A 144 8.70 -1.89 -3.02
CA GLY A 144 8.37 -0.55 -3.50
C GLY A 144 7.02 -0.51 -4.24
N GLY A 145 6.74 -1.53 -5.05
CA GLY A 145 5.45 -1.69 -5.71
C GLY A 145 4.29 -1.87 -4.72
N LYS A 146 4.49 -2.67 -3.67
CA LYS A 146 3.50 -2.90 -2.62
C LYS A 146 3.16 -1.61 -1.87
N GLU A 147 4.18 -0.87 -1.45
CA GLU A 147 4.00 0.43 -0.78
C GLU A 147 3.24 1.42 -1.68
N LEU A 148 3.52 1.42 -2.98
CA LEU A 148 2.85 2.29 -3.94
C LEU A 148 1.36 1.97 -4.06
N VAL A 149 1.01 0.68 -4.16
CA VAL A 149 -0.40 0.24 -4.20
C VAL A 149 -1.12 0.57 -2.90
N GLU A 150 -0.48 0.35 -1.75
CA GLU A 150 -1.05 0.69 -0.46
C GLU A 150 -1.36 2.19 -0.36
N LYS A 151 -0.42 3.05 -0.77
CA LYS A 151 -0.63 4.50 -0.83
C LYS A 151 -1.77 4.89 -1.77
N ALA A 152 -1.83 4.28 -2.96
CA ALA A 152 -2.88 4.54 -3.94
C ALA A 152 -4.26 4.15 -3.39
N ALA A 153 -4.38 2.99 -2.75
CA ALA A 153 -5.62 2.52 -2.13
C ALA A 153 -6.07 3.42 -0.97
N ILE A 154 -5.14 3.84 -0.09
CA ILE A 154 -5.43 4.78 1.00
C ILE A 154 -5.93 6.12 0.45
N ALA A 155 -5.28 6.65 -0.58
CA ALA A 155 -5.66 7.92 -1.19
C ALA A 155 -7.03 7.84 -1.88
N ALA A 156 -7.29 6.78 -2.64
CA ALA A 156 -8.58 6.56 -3.27
C ALA A 156 -9.71 6.44 -2.23
N ASN A 157 -9.50 5.68 -1.16
CA ASN A 157 -10.47 5.56 -0.07
C ASN A 157 -10.71 6.90 0.63
N ALA A 158 -9.66 7.70 0.88
CA ALA A 158 -9.81 9.01 1.50
C ALA A 158 -10.65 9.96 0.62
N VAL A 159 -10.40 9.99 -0.69
CA VAL A 159 -11.21 10.78 -1.65
C VAL A 159 -12.67 10.35 -1.62
N PHE A 160 -12.93 9.04 -1.63
CA PHE A 160 -14.29 8.50 -1.54
C PHE A 160 -15.00 8.87 -0.23
N MET A 161 -14.31 8.79 0.91
CA MET A 161 -14.89 9.19 2.20
C MET A 161 -15.19 10.69 2.27
N ALA A 162 -14.34 11.53 1.65
CA ALA A 162 -14.58 12.95 1.54
C ALA A 162 -15.82 13.26 0.69
N GLU A 163 -16.02 12.54 -0.42
CA GLU A 163 -17.22 12.63 -1.27
C GLU A 163 -18.48 12.26 -0.48
N LEU A 164 -18.48 11.12 0.22
CA LEU A 164 -19.60 10.71 1.08
C LEU A 164 -19.90 11.73 2.19
N ALA A 165 -18.88 12.36 2.76
CA ALA A 165 -19.07 13.37 3.80
C ALA A 165 -19.72 14.65 3.24
N ILE A 166 -19.36 15.05 2.02
CA ILE A 166 -20.02 16.16 1.30
C ILE A 166 -21.47 15.78 0.99
N GLU A 167 -21.72 14.59 0.46
CA GLU A 167 -23.07 14.11 0.17
C GLU A 167 -23.94 14.09 1.45
N ALA A 168 -23.38 13.62 2.57
CA ALA A 168 -24.06 13.62 3.87
C ALA A 168 -24.35 15.03 4.40
N LEU A 169 -23.53 16.03 4.03
CA LEU A 169 -23.78 17.44 4.35
C LEU A 169 -24.93 18.00 3.52
N VAL A 170 -24.96 17.79 2.20
CA VAL A 170 -26.01 18.35 1.33
C VAL A 170 -27.36 17.67 1.53
N THR A 171 -27.37 16.43 2.00
CA THR A 171 -28.59 15.66 2.29
C THR A 171 -29.16 15.88 3.70
N VAL A 172 -28.60 16.80 4.50
CA VAL A 172 -29.16 17.14 5.81
C VAL A 172 -30.63 17.57 5.69
N PRO A 173 -31.53 17.06 6.54
CA PRO A 173 -32.92 17.52 6.56
C PRO A 173 -33.01 18.97 7.03
N GLY A 174 -33.93 19.75 6.46
CA GLY A 174 -34.21 21.12 6.93
C GLY A 174 -34.08 22.23 5.88
N PRO A 175 -33.04 22.28 5.02
CA PRO A 175 -32.94 23.28 3.95
C PRO A 175 -34.23 23.39 3.13
N LYS A 176 -34.71 24.62 2.93
CA LYS A 176 -35.95 24.88 2.17
C LYS A 176 -35.76 24.71 0.67
N ASP A 177 -34.58 25.08 0.19
CA ASP A 177 -34.14 24.97 -1.19
C ASP A 177 -32.78 24.27 -1.17
N ARG A 178 -32.72 23.07 -1.76
CA ARG A 178 -31.52 22.23 -1.73
C ARG A 178 -30.41 22.79 -2.61
N ASP A 179 -30.75 23.26 -3.81
CA ASP A 179 -29.78 23.78 -4.76
C ASP A 179 -29.09 25.04 -4.22
N VAL A 180 -29.83 25.89 -3.51
CA VAL A 180 -29.26 27.07 -2.86
C VAL A 180 -28.38 26.70 -1.66
N PHE A 181 -28.79 25.69 -0.89
CA PHE A 181 -28.01 25.19 0.24
C PHE A 181 -26.69 24.56 -0.19
N GLU A 182 -26.73 23.71 -1.22
CA GLU A 182 -25.57 23.05 -1.82
C GLU A 182 -24.55 24.08 -2.30
N LYS A 183 -25.01 25.11 -3.04
CA LYS A 183 -24.15 26.22 -3.47
C LYS A 183 -23.46 26.96 -2.34
N GLY A 184 -24.15 27.15 -1.21
CA GLY A 184 -23.57 27.85 -0.07
C GLY A 184 -22.66 26.97 0.81
N GLY A 185 -22.99 25.69 0.95
CA GLY A 185 -22.38 24.80 1.93
C GLY A 185 -21.35 23.81 1.37
N ALA A 186 -21.46 23.43 0.09
CA ALA A 186 -20.72 22.33 -0.52
C ALA A 186 -19.82 22.73 -1.69
N ASP A 187 -20.15 23.73 -2.51
CA ASP A 187 -19.38 24.11 -3.72
C ASP A 187 -17.85 24.24 -3.47
N ALA A 188 -17.47 24.86 -2.36
CA ALA A 188 -16.06 25.03 -2.01
C ALA A 188 -15.37 23.71 -1.63
N LEU A 189 -16.12 22.78 -1.02
CA LEU A 189 -15.64 21.43 -0.69
C LEU A 189 -15.52 20.58 -1.95
N GLU A 190 -16.50 20.65 -2.85
CA GLU A 190 -16.48 19.95 -4.15
C GLU A 190 -15.33 20.42 -5.03
N SER A 191 -15.13 21.73 -5.14
CA SER A 191 -13.97 22.32 -5.85
C SER A 191 -12.63 21.83 -5.26
N SER A 192 -12.58 21.64 -3.93
CA SER A 192 -11.40 21.10 -3.25
C SER A 192 -11.24 19.59 -3.49
N LEU A 193 -12.35 18.86 -3.54
CA LEU A 193 -12.40 17.42 -3.82
C LEU A 193 -11.90 17.14 -5.24
N GLU A 194 -12.33 17.92 -6.23
CA GLU A 194 -11.76 17.85 -7.59
C GLU A 194 -10.24 18.03 -7.57
N GLY A 195 -9.72 18.95 -6.74
CA GLY A 195 -8.29 19.14 -6.52
C GLY A 195 -7.61 17.89 -5.96
N ALA A 196 -8.24 17.21 -4.98
CA ALA A 196 -7.74 15.95 -4.43
C ALA A 196 -7.77 14.82 -5.47
N THR A 197 -8.85 14.70 -6.26
CA THR A 197 -8.99 13.71 -7.34
C THR A 197 -7.96 13.94 -8.45
N ARG A 198 -7.68 15.19 -8.82
CA ARG A 198 -6.59 15.51 -9.76
C ARG A 198 -5.23 15.06 -9.23
N ARG A 199 -4.94 15.28 -7.94
CA ARG A 199 -3.69 14.81 -7.31
C ARG A 199 -3.59 13.29 -7.28
N LEU A 200 -4.70 12.61 -7.00
CA LEU A 200 -4.79 11.15 -7.08
C LEU A 200 -4.43 10.66 -8.50
N ALA A 201 -4.99 11.27 -9.53
CA ALA A 201 -4.68 10.95 -10.93
C ALA A 201 -3.22 11.24 -11.31
N LEU A 202 -2.64 12.30 -10.74
CA LEU A 202 -1.21 12.64 -10.88
C LEU A 202 -0.28 11.82 -9.98
N ARG A 203 -0.83 10.87 -9.21
CA ARG A 203 -0.10 9.95 -8.31
C ARG A 203 0.60 10.63 -7.13
N ASP A 204 0.12 11.81 -6.76
CA ASP A 204 0.52 12.48 -5.52
C ASP A 204 -0.36 11.98 -4.36
N TYR A 205 -0.21 10.68 -4.04
CA TYR A 205 -1.09 9.96 -3.11
C TYR A 205 -1.06 10.54 -1.69
N ASP A 206 0.11 10.97 -1.23
CA ASP A 206 0.27 11.53 0.11
C ASP A 206 -0.48 12.87 0.24
N GLN A 207 -0.40 13.75 -0.77
CA GLN A 207 -1.16 15.01 -0.74
C GLN A 207 -2.65 14.80 -1.01
N ALA A 208 -3.02 13.89 -1.92
CA ALA A 208 -4.42 13.54 -2.17
C ALA A 208 -5.10 13.07 -0.88
N THR A 209 -4.43 12.17 -0.13
CA THR A 209 -4.92 11.67 1.16
C THR A 209 -5.11 12.79 2.19
N ARG A 210 -4.10 13.66 2.37
CA ARG A 210 -4.18 14.75 3.35
C ARG A 210 -5.35 15.68 3.04
N VAL A 211 -5.45 16.14 1.80
CA VAL A 211 -6.49 17.07 1.40
C VAL A 211 -7.88 16.45 1.47
N ALA A 212 -8.03 15.19 1.07
CA ALA A 212 -9.31 14.49 1.20
C ALA A 212 -9.75 14.36 2.67
N LYS A 213 -8.83 14.01 3.60
CA LYS A 213 -9.14 13.97 5.03
C LYS A 213 -9.54 15.32 5.61
N ASP A 214 -8.89 16.40 5.18
CA ASP A 214 -9.25 17.76 5.59
C ASP A 214 -10.65 18.14 5.10
N ILE A 215 -11.00 17.76 3.86
CA ILE A 215 -12.34 17.95 3.28
C ILE A 215 -13.39 17.16 4.08
N GLU A 216 -13.14 15.87 4.33
CA GLU A 216 -14.01 14.99 5.13
C GLU A 216 -14.28 15.61 6.51
N ALA A 217 -13.22 16.01 7.22
CA ALA A 217 -13.33 16.61 8.54
C ALA A 217 -14.12 17.92 8.52
N ARG A 218 -13.92 18.74 7.47
CA ARG A 218 -14.66 20.00 7.30
C ARG A 218 -16.13 19.78 6.98
N ALA A 219 -16.45 18.86 6.08
CA ALA A 219 -17.82 18.50 5.74
C ALA A 219 -18.60 17.99 6.96
N ASN A 220 -17.99 17.07 7.72
CA ASN A 220 -18.57 16.55 8.97
C ASN A 220 -18.77 17.64 10.04
N ARG A 221 -17.81 18.57 10.16
CA ARG A 221 -17.94 19.71 11.09
C ARG A 221 -19.12 20.61 10.70
N LEU A 222 -19.21 20.98 9.43
CA LEU A 222 -20.31 21.82 8.92
C LEU A 222 -21.66 21.14 9.11
N ARG A 223 -21.73 19.82 8.87
CA ARG A 223 -22.94 19.03 9.09
C ARG A 223 -23.36 19.05 10.56
N ALA A 224 -22.43 18.84 11.49
CA ALA A 224 -22.69 18.90 12.92
C ALA A 224 -23.15 20.31 13.36
N GLN A 225 -22.49 21.36 12.87
CA GLN A 225 -22.87 22.75 13.15
C GLN A 225 -24.25 23.10 12.60
N PHE A 226 -24.63 22.58 11.43
CA PHE A 226 -25.97 22.79 10.86
C PHE A 226 -27.05 22.19 11.77
N ILE A 227 -26.84 20.96 12.25
CA ILE A 227 -27.76 20.27 13.16
C ILE A 227 -27.89 21.05 14.48
N GLU A 228 -26.76 21.38 15.12
CA GLU A 228 -26.72 22.13 16.39
C GLU A 228 -27.38 23.51 16.24
N ALA A 229 -27.11 24.23 15.15
CA ALA A 229 -27.70 25.54 14.88
C ALA A 229 -29.22 25.44 14.69
N THR A 230 -29.69 24.40 13.99
CA THR A 230 -31.12 24.15 13.78
C THR A 230 -31.84 23.90 15.10
N GLU A 231 -31.27 23.05 15.97
CA GLU A 231 -31.79 22.77 17.31
C GLU A 231 -31.80 24.03 18.19
N THR A 232 -30.71 24.80 18.17
CA THR A 232 -30.59 26.05 18.91
C THR A 232 -31.65 27.06 18.47
N LEU A 233 -31.85 27.25 17.15
CA LEU A 233 -32.87 28.14 16.62
C LEU A 233 -34.29 27.65 16.92
N ALA A 234 -34.52 26.35 17.02
CA ALA A 234 -35.79 25.81 17.49
C ALA A 234 -36.04 26.13 18.97
N ALA A 235 -35.04 25.89 19.83
CA ALA A 235 -35.11 26.22 21.26
C ALA A 235 -35.31 27.72 21.51
N THR A 236 -34.56 28.60 20.82
CA THR A 236 -34.75 30.05 20.90
C THR A 236 -36.17 30.45 20.49
N SER A 237 -36.71 29.82 19.45
CA SER A 237 -38.09 30.07 19.00
C SER A 237 -39.12 29.74 20.07
N ALA A 238 -38.93 28.65 20.82
CA ALA A 238 -39.80 28.26 21.92
C ALA A 238 -39.73 29.27 23.07
N VAL A 239 -38.53 29.66 23.50
CA VAL A 239 -38.32 30.67 24.56
C VAL A 239 -38.97 32.01 24.19
N LEU A 240 -38.78 32.48 22.95
CA LEU A 240 -39.41 33.72 22.49
C LEU A 240 -40.95 33.62 22.40
N GLY A 241 -41.48 32.41 22.16
CA GLY A 241 -42.92 32.12 22.22
C GLY A 241 -43.45 32.28 23.64
N GLU A 242 -42.82 31.61 24.61
CA GLU A 242 -43.21 31.69 26.03
C GLU A 242 -43.14 33.12 26.57
N LEU A 243 -42.10 33.89 26.21
CA LEU A 243 -41.99 35.29 26.60
C LEU A 243 -43.12 36.14 26.01
N ARG A 244 -43.53 35.86 24.78
CA ARG A 244 -44.66 36.56 24.14
C ARG A 244 -45.98 36.23 24.83
N ASP A 245 -46.20 34.98 25.22
CA ASP A 245 -47.39 34.57 25.96
C ASP A 245 -47.48 35.25 27.33
N ARG A 246 -46.33 35.60 27.92
CA ARG A 246 -46.21 36.43 29.14
C ARG A 246 -46.29 37.94 28.88
N GLY A 247 -46.50 38.37 27.63
CA GLY A 247 -46.64 39.78 27.27
C GLY A 247 -45.34 40.54 27.00
N VAL A 248 -44.19 39.85 26.94
CA VAL A 248 -42.89 40.47 26.63
C VAL A 248 -42.76 40.73 25.13
N SER A 249 -42.27 41.92 24.75
CA SER A 249 -42.01 42.26 23.35
C SER A 249 -40.79 41.51 22.81
N THR A 250 -41.02 40.58 21.87
CA THR A 250 -39.96 39.74 21.26
C THR A 250 -39.67 40.06 19.79
N GLY A 251 -40.28 41.11 19.22
CA GLY A 251 -40.28 41.37 17.77
C GLY A 251 -38.90 41.50 17.11
N ARG A 252 -37.94 42.16 17.79
CA ARG A 252 -36.57 42.30 17.28
C ARG A 252 -35.85 40.95 17.20
N LEU A 253 -35.88 40.17 18.28
CA LEU A 253 -35.26 38.85 18.35
C LEU A 253 -35.94 37.86 17.40
N GLY A 254 -37.26 37.96 17.21
CA GLY A 254 -38.00 37.15 16.24
C GLY A 254 -37.57 37.42 14.78
N SER A 255 -37.31 38.69 14.44
CA SER A 255 -36.81 39.05 13.11
C SER A 255 -35.39 38.52 12.88
N GLN A 256 -34.52 38.63 13.89
CA GLN A 256 -33.16 38.08 13.81
C GLN A 256 -33.14 36.56 13.74
N LEU A 257 -34.06 35.88 14.44
CA LEU A 257 -34.26 34.43 14.34
C LEU A 257 -34.62 34.00 12.91
N ALA A 258 -35.52 34.75 12.25
CA ALA A 258 -35.90 34.47 10.86
C ALA A 258 -34.71 34.64 9.90
N ILE A 259 -33.90 35.68 10.09
CA ILE A 259 -32.68 35.90 9.31
C ILE A 259 -31.67 34.77 9.53
N ALA A 260 -31.40 34.39 10.78
CA ALA A 260 -30.46 33.33 11.10
C ALA A 260 -30.87 31.99 10.48
N ARG A 261 -32.18 31.67 10.48
CA ARG A 261 -32.73 30.51 9.76
C ARG A 261 -32.50 30.61 8.26
N ASP A 262 -32.85 31.74 7.64
CA ASP A 262 -32.67 31.91 6.19
C ASP A 262 -31.21 31.75 5.76
N VAL A 263 -30.27 32.38 6.48
CA VAL A 263 -28.82 32.24 6.22
C VAL A 263 -28.37 30.78 6.37
N LEU A 264 -28.86 30.07 7.40
CA LEU A 264 -28.56 28.66 7.61
C LEU A 264 -29.08 27.78 6.46
N HIS A 265 -30.34 28.00 6.04
CA HIS A 265 -30.96 27.26 4.94
C HIS A 265 -30.33 27.56 3.57
N ARG A 266 -29.56 28.66 3.44
CA ARG A 266 -28.76 28.96 2.24
C ARG A 266 -27.34 28.38 2.27
N GLY A 267 -27.00 27.55 3.25
CA GLY A 267 -25.69 26.88 3.32
C GLY A 267 -24.58 27.71 3.95
N VAL A 268 -24.88 28.93 4.45
CA VAL A 268 -23.90 29.79 5.13
C VAL A 268 -23.81 29.40 6.62
N ILE A 269 -23.34 28.18 6.86
CA ILE A 269 -23.48 27.46 8.14
C ILE A 269 -22.68 28.12 9.27
N ASP A 270 -21.39 28.39 9.07
CA ASP A 270 -20.52 28.93 10.12
C ASP A 270 -21.04 30.27 10.69
N PRO A 271 -21.37 31.28 9.86
CA PRO A 271 -21.98 32.52 10.36
C PRO A 271 -23.34 32.29 11.02
N ALA A 272 -24.19 31.43 10.45
CA ALA A 272 -25.52 31.16 11.00
C ALA A 272 -25.46 30.49 12.38
N ALA A 273 -24.55 29.54 12.58
CA ALA A 273 -24.32 28.92 13.89
C ALA A 273 -23.90 29.95 14.94
N GLY A 274 -23.01 30.89 14.58
CA GLY A 274 -22.64 32.02 15.44
C GLY A 274 -23.79 33.00 15.72
N MET A 275 -24.73 33.19 14.80
CA MET A 275 -25.95 33.96 15.04
C MET A 275 -26.91 33.22 15.97
N ALA A 276 -27.09 31.91 15.78
CA ALA A 276 -27.99 31.08 16.58
C ALA A 276 -27.60 31.09 18.06
N ARG A 277 -26.32 30.91 18.38
CA ARG A 277 -25.81 30.94 19.77
C ARG A 277 -26.05 32.30 20.44
N ARG A 278 -25.69 33.40 19.76
CA ARG A 278 -25.93 34.76 20.28
C ARG A 278 -27.41 35.04 20.51
N LEU A 279 -28.27 34.61 19.59
CA LEU A 279 -29.72 34.79 19.72
C LEU A 279 -30.30 34.00 20.88
N PHE A 280 -29.78 32.80 21.15
CA PHE A 280 -30.18 32.01 22.30
C PHE A 280 -29.80 32.70 23.62
N GLU A 281 -28.58 33.22 23.73
CA GLU A 281 -28.11 33.98 24.90
C GLU A 281 -28.93 35.26 25.13
N ASP A 282 -29.21 36.02 24.07
CA ASP A 282 -30.05 37.23 24.13
C ASP A 282 -31.47 36.90 24.58
N ALA A 283 -32.08 35.83 24.06
CA ALA A 283 -33.42 35.40 24.44
C ALA A 283 -33.49 34.96 25.91
N ARG A 284 -32.45 34.25 26.39
CA ARG A 284 -32.35 33.85 27.79
C ARG A 284 -32.17 35.06 28.72
N THR A 285 -31.32 36.00 28.35
CA THR A 285 -31.07 37.23 29.12
C THR A 285 -32.34 38.07 29.24
N LEU A 286 -33.13 38.15 28.16
CA LEU A 286 -34.43 38.82 28.17
C LEU A 286 -35.42 38.13 29.13
N GLY A 287 -35.45 36.80 29.15
CA GLY A 287 -36.31 36.05 30.06
C GLY A 287 -35.91 36.16 31.53
N ASP A 288 -34.61 36.11 31.82
CA ASP A 288 -34.08 36.30 33.18
C ASP A 288 -34.32 37.73 33.67
N GLY A 289 -34.17 38.72 32.78
CA GLY A 289 -34.46 40.13 33.08
C GLY A 289 -35.94 40.38 33.39
N HIS A 290 -36.85 39.74 32.65
CA HIS A 290 -38.29 39.84 32.92
C HIS A 290 -38.66 39.16 34.25
N THR A 291 -38.13 37.96 34.52
CA THR A 291 -38.43 37.22 35.76
C THR A 291 -37.97 37.96 37.02
N LYS A 292 -36.91 38.80 36.93
CA LYS A 292 -36.44 39.65 38.04
C LYS A 292 -37.24 40.94 38.24
N ALA A 293 -37.97 41.38 37.20
CA ALA A 293 -38.74 42.62 37.22
C ALA A 293 -40.23 42.42 37.54
N SER A 294 -40.72 41.18 37.41
CA SER A 294 -42.05 40.70 37.83
C SER A 294 -42.08 40.34 39.31
#